data_AF-A0A266NEH1-F1
#
_entry.id   AF-A0A266NEH1-F1
#
_cell.length_a   1.000
_cell.length_b   1.000
_cell.length_c   1.000
_cell.angle_alpha   90.00
_cell.angle_beta   90.00
_cell.angle_gamma   90.00
#
_symmetry.space_group_name_H-M   'P 1'
#
loop_
_entity.id
_entity.type
_entity.pdbx_description
1 polymer ?
#
loop_
_entity_poly.entity_id
_entity_poly.type
_entity_poly.pdbx_seq_one_letter_code
_entity_poly.pdbx_strand_id
1 'polypeptide(L)'
;MLAESTGMTIQAVRADLAELELKGKTARERAAIGKPHLWWRAEKRPVDGLHVLLVMALAAELQPSAAILKEVLADVGSRAKSPAISKIVAMCAMSKAPREIIWASLENLDHEDEALRAA
;
A
#
# COMPACT_ATOMS: atom_id res chain seq x y z
N MET A 1 6.91 -26.28 -5.04
CA MET A 1 7.89 -25.31 -5.61
C MET A 1 7.28 -24.64 -6.85
N LEU A 2 7.55 -23.37 -7.17
CA LEU A 2 6.91 -22.67 -8.32
C LEU A 2 7.10 -23.39 -9.67
N ALA A 3 8.27 -24.01 -9.88
CA ALA A 3 8.55 -24.84 -11.05
C ALA A 3 7.62 -26.07 -11.16
N GLU A 4 7.38 -26.76 -10.03
CA GLU A 4 6.47 -27.92 -9.99
C GLU A 4 5.02 -27.52 -10.25
N SER A 5 4.56 -26.38 -9.71
CA SER A 5 3.18 -25.93 -9.88
C SER A 5 2.87 -25.38 -11.27
N THR A 6 3.89 -24.92 -12.00
CA THR A 6 3.75 -24.36 -13.36
C THR A 6 4.10 -25.37 -14.44
N GLY A 7 4.70 -26.51 -14.09
CA GLY A 7 5.25 -27.47 -15.05
C GLY A 7 6.46 -26.93 -15.83
N MET A 8 7.03 -25.81 -15.40
CA MET A 8 8.14 -25.14 -16.06
C MET A 8 9.48 -25.53 -15.44
N THR A 9 10.57 -25.34 -16.19
CA THR A 9 11.92 -25.50 -15.63
C THR A 9 12.23 -24.38 -14.63
N ILE A 10 13.12 -24.66 -13.67
CA ILE A 10 13.57 -23.66 -12.69
C ILE A 10 14.17 -22.42 -13.38
N GLN A 11 14.86 -22.61 -14.50
CA GLN A 11 15.44 -21.51 -15.28
C GLN A 11 14.36 -20.61 -15.89
N ALA A 12 13.32 -21.20 -16.49
CA ALA A 12 12.22 -20.44 -17.07
C ALA A 12 11.44 -19.65 -16.00
N VAL A 13 11.12 -20.28 -14.87
CA VAL A 13 10.47 -19.59 -13.73
C VAL A 13 11.31 -18.42 -13.22
N ARG A 14 12.63 -18.57 -13.13
CA ARG A 14 13.52 -17.47 -12.70
C ARG A 14 13.55 -16.32 -13.70
N ALA A 15 13.53 -16.61 -15.01
CA ALA A 15 13.48 -15.60 -16.05
C ALA A 15 12.18 -14.80 -15.98
N ASP A 16 11.04 -15.48 -15.86
CA ASP A 16 9.72 -14.85 -15.78
C ASP A 16 9.59 -13.99 -14.51
N LEU A 17 10.07 -14.49 -13.36
CA LEU A 17 10.03 -13.74 -12.11
C LEU A 17 10.94 -12.49 -12.14
N ALA A 18 12.09 -12.57 -12.81
CA ALA A 18 12.94 -11.40 -13.02
C ALA A 18 12.26 -10.36 -13.94
N GLU A 19 11.55 -10.81 -14.98
CA GLU A 19 10.78 -9.91 -15.84
C GLU A 19 9.60 -9.25 -15.08
N LEU A 20 8.93 -10.00 -14.21
CA LEU A 20 7.87 -9.47 -13.35
C LEU A 20 8.39 -8.49 -12.30
N GLU A 21 9.61 -8.70 -11.79
CA GLU A 21 10.29 -7.74 -10.90
C GLU A 21 10.64 -6.44 -11.60
N LEU A 22 11.15 -6.49 -12.84
CA LEU A 22 11.36 -5.29 -13.67
C LEU A 22 10.06 -4.52 -13.92
N LYS A 23 8.92 -5.21 -13.93
CA LYS A 23 7.59 -4.63 -14.08
C LYS A 23 6.96 -4.18 -12.75
N GLY A 24 7.66 -4.32 -11.61
CA GLY A 24 7.12 -3.99 -10.28
C GLY A 24 5.92 -4.85 -9.87
N LYS A 25 5.88 -6.11 -10.33
CA LYS A 25 4.81 -7.07 -10.02
C LYS A 25 5.23 -8.13 -9.01
N THR A 26 6.53 -8.33 -8.84
CA THR A 26 7.09 -9.27 -7.86
C THR A 26 8.36 -8.71 -7.24
N ALA A 27 8.63 -9.04 -5.97
CA ALA A 27 9.85 -8.68 -5.27
C ALA A 27 10.55 -9.91 -4.69
N ARG A 28 11.86 -9.82 -4.55
CA ARG A 28 12.68 -10.84 -3.87
C ARG A 28 12.78 -10.50 -2.38
N GLU A 29 12.28 -11.38 -1.52
CA GLU A 29 12.54 -11.34 -0.09
C GLU A 29 13.67 -12.32 0.26
N ARG A 30 14.68 -11.83 0.99
CA ARG A 30 15.68 -12.71 1.59
C ARG A 30 15.04 -13.45 2.75
N ALA A 31 15.16 -14.78 2.77
CA ALA A 31 14.80 -15.54 3.96
C ALA A 31 15.70 -15.13 5.15
N ALA A 32 15.20 -15.42 6.36
CA ALA A 32 15.98 -15.28 7.59
C ALA A 32 17.36 -15.97 7.46
N ILE A 33 18.37 -15.39 8.10
CA ILE A 33 19.75 -15.89 8.10
C ILE A 33 19.75 -17.38 8.48
N GLY A 34 20.31 -18.23 7.61
CA GLY A 34 20.38 -19.68 7.81
C GLY A 34 19.36 -20.52 7.02
N LYS A 35 18.45 -19.92 6.22
CA LYS A 35 17.52 -20.68 5.36
C LYS A 35 17.88 -20.60 3.87
N PRO A 36 17.85 -21.73 3.12
CA PRO A 36 18.39 -21.81 1.76
C PRO A 36 17.53 -21.23 0.61
N HIS A 37 16.60 -20.30 0.86
CA HIS A 37 15.69 -19.85 -0.21
C HIS A 37 15.48 -18.33 -0.28
N LEU A 38 15.60 -17.78 -1.48
CA LEU A 38 15.00 -16.48 -1.86
C LEU A 38 13.52 -16.73 -2.14
N TRP A 39 12.64 -16.01 -1.46
CA TRP A 39 11.20 -16.13 -1.68
C TRP A 39 10.77 -15.00 -2.60
N TRP A 40 9.97 -15.34 -3.62
CA TRP A 40 9.36 -14.36 -4.50
C TRP A 40 7.97 -14.03 -3.98
N ARG A 41 7.69 -12.75 -3.81
CA ARG A 41 6.39 -12.26 -3.37
C ARG A 41 5.77 -11.42 -4.48
N ALA A 42 4.49 -11.60 -4.76
CA ALA A 42 3.76 -10.66 -5.61
C ALA A 42 3.73 -9.29 -4.92
N GLU A 43 4.18 -8.24 -5.62
CA GLU A 43 4.06 -6.89 -5.09
C GLU A 43 2.57 -6.52 -4.99
N LYS A 44 2.22 -5.82 -3.90
CA LYS A 44 0.86 -5.34 -3.71
C LYS A 44 0.61 -4.25 -4.76
N ARG A 45 -0.50 -4.36 -5.52
CA ARG A 45 -0.89 -3.37 -6.53
C ARG A 45 -0.82 -1.95 -5.94
N PRO A 46 -0.12 -1.00 -6.59
CA PRO A 46 -0.10 0.39 -6.18
C PRO A 46 -1.53 0.95 -6.15
N VAL A 47 -1.86 1.65 -5.07
CA VAL A 47 -3.16 2.31 -4.91
C VAL A 47 -3.01 3.80 -5.25
N ASP A 48 -3.95 4.34 -6.03
CA ASP A 48 -3.99 5.77 -6.31
C ASP A 48 -4.48 6.57 -5.09
N GLY A 49 -4.39 7.90 -5.19
CA GLY A 49 -4.73 8.79 -4.07
C GLY A 49 -6.17 8.68 -3.59
N LEU A 50 -7.13 8.47 -4.49
CA LEU A 50 -8.55 8.33 -4.14
C LEU A 50 -8.82 7.02 -3.40
N HIS A 51 -8.23 5.91 -3.85
CA HIS A 51 -8.33 4.65 -3.15
C HIS A 51 -7.62 4.69 -1.78
N VAL A 52 -6.50 5.40 -1.67
CA VAL A 52 -5.83 5.64 -0.38
C VAL A 52 -6.79 6.38 0.55
N LEU A 53 -7.37 7.49 0.11
CA LEU A 53 -8.30 8.31 0.88
C LEU A 53 -9.54 7.50 1.31
N LEU A 54 -10.14 6.72 0.39
CA LEU A 54 -11.30 5.88 0.67
C LEU A 54 -10.99 4.83 1.75
N VAL A 55 -9.85 4.16 1.68
CA VAL A 55 -9.41 3.19 2.70
C VAL A 55 -9.18 3.87 4.03
N MET A 56 -8.59 5.07 4.05
CA MET A 56 -8.41 5.88 5.26
C MET A 56 -9.75 6.24 5.91
N ALA A 57 -10.71 6.72 5.11
CA ALA A 57 -12.03 7.10 5.57
C ALA A 57 -12.80 5.90 6.16
N LEU A 58 -12.83 4.77 5.44
CA LEU A 58 -13.46 3.54 5.92
C LEU A 58 -12.79 3.00 7.18
N ALA A 59 -11.46 3.09 7.29
CA ALA A 59 -10.75 2.67 8.48
C ALA A 59 -11.06 3.59 9.67
N ALA A 60 -11.13 4.90 9.46
CA ALA A 60 -11.49 5.86 10.50
C ALA A 60 -12.92 5.68 11.00
N GLU A 61 -13.85 5.30 10.11
CA GLU A 61 -15.25 5.02 10.45
C GLU A 61 -15.40 3.69 11.20
N LEU A 62 -14.82 2.61 10.68
CA LEU A 62 -15.08 1.26 11.15
C LEU A 62 -14.21 0.81 12.34
N GLN A 63 -13.05 1.42 12.56
CA GLN A 63 -12.08 0.93 13.55
C GLN A 63 -12.02 1.81 14.81
N PRO A 64 -12.45 1.34 15.99
CA PRO A 64 -12.48 2.16 17.20
C PRO A 64 -11.09 2.50 17.75
N SER A 65 -10.06 1.68 17.45
CA SER A 65 -8.72 1.80 18.01
C SER A 65 -7.77 2.60 17.12
N ALA A 66 -7.07 3.57 17.72
CA ALA A 66 -6.00 4.31 17.05
C ALA A 66 -4.83 3.40 16.61
N ALA A 67 -4.54 2.31 17.32
CA ALA A 67 -3.45 1.40 16.94
C ALA A 67 -3.77 0.66 15.63
N ILE A 68 -5.00 0.15 15.51
CA ILE A 68 -5.48 -0.53 14.29
C ILE A 68 -5.49 0.47 13.12
N LEU A 69 -5.93 1.70 13.36
CA LEU A 69 -5.91 2.73 12.33
C LEU A 69 -4.49 3.00 11.83
N LYS A 70 -3.50 3.08 12.73
CA LYS A 70 -2.08 3.25 12.34
C LYS A 70 -1.55 2.11 11.49
N GLU A 71 -1.92 0.87 11.79
CA GLU A 71 -1.53 -0.29 10.98
C GLU A 71 -2.12 -0.22 9.57
N VAL A 72 -3.40 0.13 9.45
CA VAL A 72 -4.07 0.31 8.15
C VAL A 72 -3.43 1.45 7.35
N LEU A 73 -3.13 2.58 8.02
CA LEU A 73 -2.44 3.71 7.40
C LEU A 73 -1.03 3.32 6.92
N ALA A 74 -0.28 2.56 7.71
CA ALA A 74 1.05 2.09 7.31
C ALA A 74 0.97 1.15 6.10
N ASP A 75 0.01 0.21 6.08
CA ASP A 75 -0.18 -0.70 4.94
C ASP A 75 -0.56 0.05 3.67
N VAL A 76 -1.56 0.94 3.73
CA VAL A 76 -2.01 1.68 2.54
C VAL A 76 -0.97 2.71 2.07
N GLY A 77 -0.27 3.37 3.00
CA GLY A 77 0.79 4.34 2.71
C GLY A 77 1.99 3.70 1.99
N SER A 78 2.35 2.47 2.37
CA SER A 78 3.40 1.70 1.68
C SER A 78 3.04 1.32 0.24
N ARG A 79 1.75 1.31 -0.09
CA ARG A 79 1.21 0.96 -1.41
C ARG A 79 0.83 2.18 -2.25
N ALA A 80 0.92 3.39 -1.70
CA ALA A 80 0.54 4.59 -2.41
C ALA A 80 1.42 4.80 -3.65
N LYS A 81 0.78 4.96 -4.82
CA LYS A 81 1.48 5.16 -6.10
C LYS A 81 2.32 6.43 -6.11
N SER A 82 1.90 7.47 -5.39
CA SER A 82 2.61 8.74 -5.27
C SER A 82 3.50 8.75 -4.03
N PRO A 83 4.82 9.03 -4.16
CA PRO A 83 5.71 9.18 -3.02
C PRO A 83 5.29 10.30 -2.05
N ALA A 84 4.64 11.35 -2.56
CA ALA A 84 4.11 12.43 -1.73
C ALA A 84 2.97 11.93 -0.83
N ILE A 85 2.02 11.17 -1.41
CA ILE A 85 0.92 10.56 -0.67
C ILE A 85 1.45 9.56 0.36
N SER A 86 2.42 8.73 -0.03
CA SER A 86 3.06 7.79 0.90
C SER A 86 3.63 8.49 2.14
N LYS A 87 4.34 9.62 1.96
CA LYS A 87 4.88 10.43 3.06
C LYS A 87 3.77 11.03 3.93
N ILE A 88 2.73 11.60 3.33
CA ILE A 88 1.60 12.19 4.04
C ILE A 88 0.91 11.13 4.92
N VAL A 89 0.61 9.96 4.35
CA VAL A 89 -0.03 8.87 5.08
C VAL A 89 0.86 8.34 6.20
N ALA A 90 2.18 8.23 5.97
CA ALA A 90 3.12 7.85 7.02
C ALA A 90 3.14 8.86 8.19
N MET A 91 3.10 10.17 7.88
CA MET A 91 2.97 11.21 8.92
C MET A 91 1.66 11.10 9.68
N CYS A 92 0.54 10.81 9.00
CA CYS A 92 -0.76 10.57 9.64
C CYS A 92 -0.69 9.36 10.59
N ALA A 93 -0.04 8.27 10.19
CA ALA A 93 0.14 7.07 11.01
C ALA A 93 1.00 7.33 12.27
N MET A 94 1.90 8.30 12.25
CA MET A 94 2.72 8.67 13.41
C MET A 94 2.00 9.64 14.37
N SER A 95 0.87 10.22 13.97
CA SER A 95 0.12 11.18 14.79
C SER A 95 -0.46 10.55 16.06
N LYS A 96 -0.76 11.42 17.05
CA LYS A 96 -1.52 11.05 18.25
C LYS A 96 -3.02 10.92 17.96
N ALA A 97 -3.53 11.62 16.94
CA ALA A 97 -4.93 11.64 16.56
C ALA A 97 -5.11 11.37 15.05
N PRO A 98 -4.80 10.15 14.56
CA PRO A 98 -4.90 9.81 13.14
C PRO A 98 -6.33 9.94 12.59
N ARG A 99 -7.36 9.68 13.40
CA ARG A 99 -8.77 9.79 13.00
C ARG A 99 -9.16 11.23 12.66
N GLU A 100 -8.76 12.19 13.50
CA GLU A 100 -9.07 13.62 13.30
C GLU A 100 -8.44 14.16 12.01
N ILE A 101 -7.20 13.76 11.72
CA ILE A 101 -6.50 14.17 10.49
C ILE A 101 -7.23 13.67 9.25
N ILE A 102 -7.75 12.43 9.28
CA ILE A 102 -8.49 11.85 8.16
C ILE A 102 -9.77 12.64 7.89
N TRP A 103 -10.57 12.91 8.93
CA TRP A 103 -11.81 13.67 8.78
C TRP A 103 -11.57 15.11 8.33
N ALA A 104 -10.59 15.80 8.91
CA ALA A 104 -10.23 17.15 8.46
C ALA A 104 -9.77 17.16 6.98
N SER A 105 -9.12 16.09 6.52
CA SER A 105 -8.71 15.98 5.11
C SER A 105 -9.90 15.75 4.17
N LEU A 106 -10.95 15.06 4.64
CA LEU A 106 -12.19 14.85 3.88
C LEU A 106 -13.01 16.14 3.81
N GLU A 107 -13.16 16.85 4.92
CA GLU A 107 -13.88 18.13 4.98
C GLU A 107 -13.26 19.17 4.04
N ASN A 108 -11.92 19.23 3.96
CA ASN A 108 -11.24 20.13 3.03
C ASN A 108 -11.48 19.79 1.55
N LEU A 109 -11.65 18.51 1.20
CA LEU A 109 -11.98 18.10 -0.17
C LEU A 109 -13.40 18.52 -0.56
N ASP A 110 -14.35 18.39 0.35
CA ASP A 110 -15.74 18.83 0.10
C ASP A 110 -15.80 20.35 -0.14
N HIS A 111 -15.01 21.14 0.59
CA HIS A 111 -14.92 22.59 0.40
C HIS A 111 -14.26 23.01 -0.91
N GLU A 112 -13.22 22.30 -1.38
CA GLU A 112 -12.61 22.58 -2.68
C GLU A 112 -13.58 22.30 -3.84
N ASP A 113 -14.34 21.21 -3.75
CA ASP A 113 -15.34 20.83 -4.76
C ASP A 113 -16.51 21.84 -4.83
N GLU A 114 -16.97 22.36 -3.70
CA GLU A 114 -17.99 23.42 -3.65
C GLU A 114 -17.48 24.74 -4.25
N ALA A 115 -16.25 25.13 -3.94
CA ALA A 115 -15.63 26.34 -4.48
C ALA A 115 -15.46 26.26 -6.01
N LEU A 116 -15.09 25.08 -6.54
CA LEU A 116 -14.98 24.83 -7.98
C LEU A 116 -16.33 24.83 -8.71
N ARG A 117 -17.42 24.45 -8.03
CA ARG A 117 -18.78 24.50 -8.61
C ARG A 117 -19.41 25.89 -8.55
N ALA A 118 -18.94 26.75 -7.65
CA ALA A 118 -19.42 28.11 -7.49
C ALA A 118 -18.69 29.16 -8.35
N ALA A 119 -17.59 28.79 -9.00
CA ALA A 119 -16.78 29.63 -9.90
C ALA A 119 -17.13 29.42 -11.38
#